data_AF-A0A098EEW8-F1
#
_entry.id   AF-A0A098EEW8-F1
#
_cell.length_a   1.000
_cell.length_b   1.000
_cell.length_c   1.000
_cell.angle_alpha   90.00
_cell.angle_beta   90.00
_cell.angle_gamma   90.00
#
_symmetry.space_group_name_H-M   'P 1'
#
loop_
_entity.id
_entity.type
_entity.pdbx_description
1 polymer ?
#
loop_
_entity_poly.entity_id
_entity_poly.type
_entity_poly.pdbx_seq_one_letter_code
_entity_poly.pdbx_strand_id
1 'polypeptide(L)' 'MKLGSIDHDKGIIYIPYIDAVDGTPIIDLKPYHPSIDRVRDVSVPKWCDHWPKWYEDSADFDWESEFNFPH' A
#
# COMPACT_ATOMS: atom_id res chain seq x y z
N MET A 1 3.45 -0.74 -1.67
CA MET A 1 3.87 -1.08 -0.29
C MET A 1 5.37 -0.91 -0.16
N LYS A 2 5.88 -0.75 1.06
CA LYS A 2 7.31 -0.76 1.34
C LYS A 2 7.75 -2.16 1.77
N LEU A 3 8.88 -2.63 1.25
CA LEU A 3 9.49 -3.89 1.67
C LEU A 3 9.91 -3.80 3.15
N GLY A 4 9.54 -4.80 3.96
CA GLY A 4 9.95 -4.90 5.35
C GLY A 4 11.33 -5.53 5.50
N SER A 5 11.44 -6.82 5.16
CA SER A 5 12.69 -7.58 5.19
C SER A 5 12.68 -8.75 4.21
N ILE A 6 13.86 -9.32 3.95
CA ILE A 6 14.04 -10.50 3.10
C ILE A 6 14.86 -11.53 3.88
N ASP A 7 14.36 -12.76 3.95
CA ASP A 7 15.13 -13.95 4.31
C ASP A 7 15.55 -14.64 3.01
N HIS A 8 16.80 -14.41 2.59
CA HIS A 8 17.33 -14.94 1.34
C HIS A 8 17.52 -16.46 1.38
N ASP A 9 17.82 -17.03 2.55
CA ASP A 9 18.08 -18.46 2.70
C ASP A 9 16.77 -19.26 2.53
N LYS A 10 15.65 -18.72 3.02
CA LYS A 10 14.32 -19.33 2.87
C LYS A 10 13.55 -18.85 1.65
N GLY A 11 14.05 -17.81 0.95
CA GLY A 11 13.33 -17.17 -0.15
C GLY A 11 12.03 -16.49 0.29
N ILE A 12 11.99 -15.91 1.50
CA ILE A 12 10.79 -15.27 2.07
C ILE A 12 10.95 -13.75 2.05
N ILE A 13 9.90 -13.06 1.61
CA ILE A 13 9.79 -11.61 1.62
C ILE A 13 8.70 -11.22 2.63
N TYR A 14 9.05 -10.36 3.58
CA TYR A 14 8.11 -9.84 4.56
C TYR A 14 7.63 -8.46 4.14
N ILE A 15 6.31 -8.32 4.01
CA ILE A 15 5.64 -7.11 3.58
C ILE A 15 4.44 -6.81 4.50
N PRO A 16 4.16 -5.53 4.78
CA PRO A 16 2.95 -5.14 5.49
C PRO A 16 1.79 -4.85 4.51
N TYR A 17 0.57 -4.86 5.03
CA TYR A 17 -0.64 -4.32 4.37
C TYR A 17 -0.98 -4.88 2.98
N ILE A 18 -0.84 -6.20 2.77
CA ILE A 18 -1.38 -6.86 1.58
C ILE A 18 -2.85 -7.23 1.80
N ASP A 19 -3.71 -6.86 0.86
CA ASP A 19 -5.12 -7.25 0.84
C ASP A 19 -5.28 -8.57 0.06
N ALA A 20 -4.64 -9.63 0.56
CA ALA A 20 -4.74 -10.97 0.00
C ALA A 20 -4.98 -11.96 1.14
N VAL A 21 -5.86 -12.92 0.89
CA VAL A 21 -6.12 -14.02 1.83
C VAL A 21 -4.89 -14.91 1.90
N ASP A 22 -4.64 -15.52 3.06
CA ASP A 22 -3.58 -16.50 3.24
C ASP A 22 -3.65 -17.62 2.19
N GLY A 23 -2.49 -18.02 1.67
CA GLY A 23 -2.37 -19.01 0.60
C GLY A 23 -2.75 -18.52 -0.81
N THR A 24 -3.13 -17.25 -1.00
CA THR A 24 -3.39 -16.70 -2.35
C THR A 24 -2.12 -16.82 -3.23
N PRO A 25 -2.20 -17.44 -4.42
CA PRO A 25 -1.04 -17.58 -5.30
C PRO A 25 -0.49 -16.22 -5.77
N ILE A 26 0.84 -16.07 -5.71
CA ILE A 26 1.54 -14.94 -6.32
C ILE A 26 1.83 -15.27 -7.79
N ILE A 27 1.44 -14.37 -8.68
CA ILE A 27 1.61 -14.56 -10.13
C ILE A 27 2.90 -13.91 -10.63
N ASP A 28 3.27 -12.74 -10.08
CA ASP A 28 4.40 -11.94 -10.55
C ASP A 28 4.87 -10.96 -9.47
N LEU A 29 6.15 -10.55 -9.52
CA LEU A 29 6.75 -9.57 -8.63
C LEU A 29 7.54 -8.55 -9.47
N LYS A 30 7.20 -7.26 -9.32
CA LYS A 30 7.88 -6.17 -10.03
C LYS A 30 8.36 -5.09 -9.07
N PRO A 31 9.52 -4.45 -9.34
CA PRO A 31 9.95 -3.29 -8.58
C PRO A 31 8.99 -2.12 -8.82
N TYR A 32 8.70 -1.36 -7.78
CA TYR A 32 8.04 -0.06 -7.91
C TYR A 32 9.06 0.97 -8.43
N HIS A 33 8.75 1.61 -9.55
CA HIS A 33 9.57 2.63 -10.19
C HIS A 33 8.79 3.95 -10.29
N PRO A 34 9.09 4.97 -9.45
CA PRO A 34 8.28 6.19 -9.38
C PRO A 34 8.08 6.93 -10.69
N SER A 35 9.04 6.87 -11.63
CA SER A 35 8.89 7.55 -12.93
C SER A 35 7.93 6.85 -13.89
N ILE A 36 7.45 5.65 -13.54
CA ILE A 36 6.55 4.82 -14.36
C ILE A 36 5.22 4.65 -13.61
N ASP A 37 5.29 4.28 -12.33
CA ASP A 37 4.12 3.87 -11.56
C ASP A 37 3.40 5.04 -10.87
N ARG A 38 4.09 6.17 -10.64
CA ARG A 38 3.49 7.32 -9.94
C ARG A 38 2.85 8.29 -10.90
N VAL A 39 1.53 8.44 -10.78
CA VAL A 39 0.76 9.44 -11.52
C VAL A 39 0.69 10.74 -10.71
N ARG A 40 1.22 11.83 -11.29
CA ARG A 40 1.23 13.15 -10.65
C ARG A 40 -0.15 13.81 -10.68
N ASP A 41 -0.78 13.78 -11.84
CA ASP A 41 -2.04 14.48 -12.13
C ASP A 41 -3.20 13.49 -12.04
N VAL A 42 -3.43 12.95 -10.85
CA VAL A 42 -4.53 12.03 -10.55
C VAL A 42 -5.76 12.79 -10.08
N SER A 43 -6.95 12.33 -10.48
CA SER A 43 -8.23 12.78 -9.93
C SER A 43 -8.77 11.72 -9.00
N VAL A 44 -9.18 12.12 -7.81
CA VAL A 44 -9.84 11.25 -6.83
C VAL A 44 -11.23 11.80 -6.50
N PRO A 45 -12.14 10.98 -5.95
CA PRO A 45 -13.40 11.49 -5.41
C PRO A 45 -13.15 12.54 -4.32
N LYS A 46 -14.03 13.54 -4.23
CA LYS A 46 -13.88 14.68 -3.30
C LYS A 46 -13.67 14.28 -1.84
N TRP A 47 -14.26 13.16 -1.41
CA TRP A 47 -14.14 12.66 -0.04
C TRP A 47 -12.77 12.00 0.24
N CYS A 48 -11.94 11.76 -0.77
CA CYS A 48 -10.55 11.31 -0.63
C CYS A 48 -9.54 12.45 -0.80
N ASP A 49 -9.97 13.69 -1.12
CA ASP A 49 -9.04 14.77 -1.51
C ASP A 49 -8.04 15.14 -0.41
N HIS A 50 -8.37 14.85 0.86
CA HIS A 50 -7.52 15.10 2.02
C HIS A 50 -6.63 13.92 2.41
N TRP A 51 -6.73 12.78 1.70
CA TRP A 51 -5.90 11.62 1.98
C TRP A 51 -4.41 11.89 1.68
N PRO A 52 -3.49 11.16 2.32
CA PRO A 52 -2.05 11.34 2.12
C PRO A 52 -1.61 11.08 0.68
N LYS A 53 -0.71 11.93 0.16
CA LYS A 53 -0.17 11.82 -1.22
C LYS A 53 1.02 10.87 -1.33
N TRP A 54 1.57 10.47 -0.19
CA TRP A 54 2.78 9.67 -0.06
C TRP A 54 2.57 8.54 0.93
N TYR A 55 3.30 7.45 0.71
CA TYR A 55 3.19 6.26 1.54
C TYR A 55 3.64 6.55 2.97
N GLU A 56 4.73 7.29 3.15
CA GLU A 56 5.28 7.64 4.46
C GLU A 56 4.29 8.45 5.30
N ASP A 57 3.60 9.40 4.68
CA ASP A 57 2.58 10.24 5.33
C ASP A 57 1.34 9.43 5.76
N SER A 58 1.14 8.22 5.19
CA SER A 58 0.00 7.38 5.52
C SER A 58 0.07 6.81 6.94
N ALA A 59 1.26 6.75 7.55
CA ALA A 59 1.43 6.24 8.91
C ALA A 59 0.85 7.18 9.98
N ASP A 60 0.84 8.48 9.72
CA ASP A 60 0.41 9.52 10.67
C ASP A 60 -1.02 10.00 10.39
N PHE A 61 -1.69 9.45 9.39
CA PHE A 61 -3.03 9.84 8.98
C PHE A 61 -4.11 9.10 9.77
N ASP A 62 -5.18 9.80 10.15
CA ASP A 62 -6.27 9.28 10.98
C ASP A 62 -7.23 8.40 10.16
N TRP A 63 -6.78 7.18 9.82
CA TRP A 63 -7.58 6.20 9.10
C TRP A 63 -8.79 5.69 9.89
N GLU A 64 -8.73 5.75 11.23
CA GLU A 64 -9.87 5.39 12.08
C GLU A 64 -11.05 6.33 11.79
N SER A 65 -10.78 7.63 11.67
CA SER A 65 -11.81 8.61 11.29
C SER A 65 -12.45 8.33 9.91
N GLU A 66 -11.67 7.84 8.95
CA GLU A 66 -12.13 7.55 7.58
C GLU A 66 -12.94 6.26 7.46
N PHE A 67 -12.51 5.19 8.13
CA PHE A 67 -13.14 3.87 8.06
C PHE A 67 -14.17 3.63 9.17
N ASN A 68 -14.85 4.69 9.60
CA ASN A 68 -15.95 4.64 10.55
C ASN A 68 -17.24 4.13 9.87
N PHE A 69 -17.32 2.83 9.61
CA PHE A 69 -18.56 2.20 9.22
C PHE A 69 -19.39 1.92 10.48
N PRO A 70 -20.60 2.50 10.64
CA PRO A 70 -21.49 2.08 11.71
C PRO A 70 -21.84 0.60 11.49
N HIS A 71 -21.67 -0.20 12.56
CA HIS A 71 -22.06 -1.60 12.61
C HIS A 71 -23.57 -1.78 12.50
#